data_AF-A0A521XQH8-F1
#
_entry.id   AF-A0A521XQH8-F1
#
_cell.length_a   1.000
_cell.length_b   1.000
_cell.length_c   1.000
_cell.angle_alpha   90.00
_cell.angle_beta   90.00
_cell.angle_gamma   90.00
#
_symmetry.space_group_name_H-M   'P 1'
#
loop_
_entity.id
_entity.type
_entity.pdbx_description
1 polymer ?
#
loop_
_entity_poly.entity_id
_entity_poly.type
_entity_poly.pdbx_seq_one_letter_code
_entity_poly.pdbx_strand_id
1 'polypeptide(L)'
;MRQTIAEEETRVSYWRRIIQARLDLLRAGIGSHDPVTDLRTALTDAQGSHRRLAHVSVEAVEGLPPMDDLAELWSRIIDPDDEVAVRQLAAEMTDAEHRLSTYRSELFRRQDAVTAELIARYRENPILALTALPTEPE
;
A
#
# COMPACT_ATOMS: atom_id res chain seq x y z
N MET A 1 7.63 -16.17 0.04
CA MET A 1 6.42 -16.06 0.91
C MET A 1 6.51 -14.92 1.92
N ARG A 2 7.36 -14.95 2.96
CA ARG A 2 7.47 -13.81 3.92
C ARG A 2 7.93 -12.51 3.26
N GLN A 3 8.94 -12.58 2.40
CA GLN A 3 9.43 -11.42 1.64
C GLN A 3 8.35 -10.84 0.72
N THR A 4 7.65 -11.70 -0.02
CA THR A 4 6.50 -11.37 -0.88
C THR A 4 5.39 -10.63 -0.11
N ILE A 5 5.04 -11.10 1.10
CA ILE A 5 4.03 -10.45 1.96
C ILE A 5 4.51 -9.08 2.47
N ALA A 6 5.80 -8.94 2.79
CA ALA A 6 6.36 -7.67 3.27
C ALA A 6 6.46 -6.61 2.16
N GLU A 7 6.85 -7.01 0.94
CA GLU A 7 6.85 -6.14 -0.24
C GLU A 7 5.42 -5.68 -0.58
N GLU A 8 4.45 -6.60 -0.46
CA GLU A 8 3.04 -6.29 -0.65
C GLU A 8 2.47 -5.35 0.42
N GLU A 9 2.82 -5.55 1.69
CA GLU A 9 2.45 -4.64 2.79
C GLU A 9 3.00 -3.23 2.54
N THR A 10 4.25 -3.14 2.11
CA THR A 10 4.89 -1.85 1.79
C THR A 10 4.12 -1.13 0.68
N ARG A 11 3.72 -1.85 -0.37
CA ARG A 11 2.92 -1.32 -1.48
C ARG A 11 1.55 -0.80 -1.02
N VAL A 12 0.85 -1.56 -0.18
CA VAL A 12 -0.47 -1.19 0.34
C VAL A 12 -0.39 0.01 1.29
N SER A 13 0.60 0.02 2.19
CA SER A 13 0.83 1.12 3.12
C SER A 13 1.20 2.42 2.40
N TYR A 14 1.96 2.33 1.32
CA TYR A 14 2.26 3.47 0.44
C TYR A 14 0.97 4.05 -0.19
N TRP A 15 0.18 3.23 -0.87
CA TRP A 15 -1.06 3.68 -1.52
C TRP A 15 -2.05 4.27 -0.52
N ARG A 16 -2.20 3.64 0.65
CA ARG A 16 -3.07 4.15 1.71
C ARG A 16 -2.70 5.58 2.10
N ARG A 17 -1.40 5.85 2.31
CA ARG A 17 -0.93 7.15 2.76
C ARG A 17 -1.15 8.23 1.71
N ILE A 18 -1.05 7.89 0.43
CA ILE A 18 -1.28 8.82 -0.67
C ILE A 18 -2.75 9.14 -0.86
N ILE A 19 -3.61 8.13 -0.84
CA ILE A 19 -5.06 8.33 -0.91
C ILE A 19 -5.54 9.17 0.27
N GLN A 20 -5.04 8.91 1.49
CA GLN A 20 -5.32 9.74 2.67
C GLN A 20 -4.89 11.19 2.47
N ALA A 21 -3.67 11.43 1.99
CA ALA A 21 -3.17 12.79 1.77
C ALA A 21 -4.06 13.58 0.79
N ARG A 22 -4.52 12.96 -0.30
CA ARG A 22 -5.41 13.64 -1.25
C ARG A 22 -6.83 13.80 -0.72
N LEU A 23 -7.35 12.85 0.06
CA LEU A 23 -8.61 13.02 0.78
C LEU A 23 -8.56 14.23 1.72
N ASP A 24 -7.46 14.40 2.45
CA ASP A 24 -7.27 15.53 3.36
C ASP A 24 -7.25 16.85 2.59
N LEU A 25 -6.59 16.89 1.42
CA LEU A 25 -6.60 18.07 0.53
C LEU A 25 -8.01 18.39 -0.01
N LEU A 26 -8.75 17.37 -0.48
CA LEU A 26 -10.12 17.55 -0.97
C LEU A 26 -11.05 18.06 0.14
N ARG A 27 -10.89 17.59 1.37
CA ARG A 27 -11.67 18.01 2.54
C ARG A 27 -11.30 19.41 3.04
N ALA A 28 -10.04 19.80 2.92
CA ALA A 28 -9.55 21.10 3.36
C ALA A 28 -10.03 22.25 2.45
N GLY A 29 -10.55 21.95 1.25
CA GLY A 29 -11.11 22.96 0.35
C GLY A 29 -10.11 24.07 -0.02
N ILE A 30 -8.81 23.76 -0.03
CA ILE A 30 -7.75 24.74 -0.29
C ILE A 30 -7.85 25.17 -1.76
N GLY A 31 -8.59 26.26 -1.98
CA GLY A 31 -8.70 26.92 -3.28
C GLY A 31 -7.46 27.72 -3.65
N SER A 32 -7.30 27.94 -4.95
CA SER A 32 -6.42 28.90 -5.65
C SER A 32 -4.99 28.47 -6.03
N HIS A 33 -4.37 27.50 -5.35
CA HIS A 33 -3.21 26.78 -5.92
C HIS A 33 -3.60 25.32 -5.89
N ASP A 34 -3.52 24.60 -7.00
CA ASP A 34 -3.89 23.19 -7.07
C ASP A 34 -2.85 22.36 -6.30
N PRO A 35 -3.02 22.15 -4.97
CA PRO A 35 -2.00 21.51 -4.15
C PRO A 35 -1.98 20.02 -4.46
N VAL A 36 -3.03 19.50 -5.10
CA VAL A 36 -3.13 18.17 -5.65
C VAL A 36 -2.25 18.07 -6.88
N THR A 37 -2.21 19.06 -7.77
CA THR A 37 -1.24 19.10 -8.86
C THR A 37 0.19 19.29 -8.38
N ASP A 38 0.45 20.11 -7.35
CA ASP A 38 1.79 20.25 -6.78
C ASP A 38 2.24 18.98 -6.04
N LEU A 39 1.35 18.35 -5.27
CA LEU A 39 1.59 17.06 -4.65
C LEU A 39 1.74 15.95 -5.69
N ARG A 40 0.92 15.96 -6.75
CA ARG A 40 1.03 15.03 -7.88
C ARG A 40 2.38 15.23 -8.55
N THR A 41 2.82 16.46 -8.79
CA THR A 41 4.13 16.76 -9.37
C THR A 41 5.27 16.30 -8.46
N ALA A 42 5.21 16.62 -7.17
CA ALA A 42 6.22 16.17 -6.19
C ALA A 42 6.28 14.64 -6.06
N LEU A 43 5.13 13.97 -6.11
CA LEU A 43 5.04 12.50 -6.07
C LEU A 43 5.38 11.87 -7.42
N THR A 44 5.12 12.56 -8.55
CA THR A 44 5.51 12.16 -9.90
C THR A 44 7.02 12.30 -10.11
N ASP A 45 7.66 13.31 -9.54
CA ASP A 45 9.12 13.39 -9.46
C ASP A 45 9.68 12.27 -8.55
N ALA A 46 8.94 11.92 -7.48
CA ALA A 46 9.21 10.70 -6.73
C ALA A 46 8.85 9.40 -7.49
N GLN A 47 8.22 9.44 -8.68
CA GLN A 47 8.00 8.26 -9.54
C GLN A 47 9.30 7.72 -10.15
N GLY A 48 10.40 8.48 -10.13
CA GLY A 48 11.74 7.90 -10.36
C GLY A 48 12.07 6.78 -9.35
N SER A 49 11.50 6.87 -8.15
CA SER A 49 11.51 5.83 -7.12
C SER A 49 10.44 4.75 -7.38
N HIS A 50 9.26 5.12 -7.89
CA HIS A 50 8.20 4.16 -8.27
C HIS A 50 8.57 3.26 -9.43
N ARG A 51 9.31 3.73 -10.44
CA ARG A 51 9.78 2.86 -11.53
C ARG A 51 10.69 1.75 -11.01
N ARG A 52 11.43 1.97 -9.91
CA ARG A 52 12.16 0.93 -9.19
C ARG A 52 11.23 -0.05 -8.46
N LEU A 53 10.13 0.42 -7.85
CA LEU A 53 9.15 -0.44 -7.16
C LEU A 53 8.16 -1.15 -8.11
N ALA A 54 7.82 -0.57 -9.25
CA ALA A 54 6.98 -1.18 -10.28
C ALA A 54 7.72 -2.32 -11.02
N HIS A 55 9.05 -2.32 -11.00
CA HIS A 55 9.86 -3.49 -11.37
C HIS A 55 9.83 -4.60 -10.30
N VAL A 56 9.36 -4.30 -9.08
CA VAL A 56 9.02 -5.27 -8.03
C VAL A 56 7.54 -5.64 -8.19
N SER A 57 7.17 -6.08 -9.40
CA SER A 57 5.89 -6.70 -9.72
C SER A 57 5.77 -7.99 -8.91
N VAL A 58 5.39 -7.85 -7.65
CA VAL A 58 5.06 -8.96 -6.78
C VAL A 58 3.71 -9.48 -7.23
N GLU A 59 3.73 -10.71 -7.69
CA GLU A 59 2.55 -11.55 -7.91
C GLU A 59 1.63 -11.37 -6.69
N ALA A 60 0.41 -10.90 -6.93
CA ALA A 60 -0.57 -10.69 -5.87
C ALA A 60 -0.61 -11.95 -5.00
N VAL A 61 -0.51 -11.79 -3.68
CA VAL A 61 -0.57 -12.92 -2.77
C VAL A 61 -1.89 -13.66 -3.05
N GLU A 62 -1.82 -14.94 -3.42
CA GLU A 62 -3.01 -15.72 -3.78
C GLU A 62 -4.13 -15.56 -2.73
N GLY A 63 -5.36 -15.36 -3.22
CA GLY A 63 -6.54 -15.18 -2.38
C GLY A 63 -6.70 -13.79 -1.79
N LEU A 64 -6.08 -12.76 -2.36
CA LEU A 64 -6.34 -11.36 -2.05
C LEU A 64 -6.81 -10.60 -3.30
N PRO A 65 -7.83 -9.71 -3.20
CA PRO A 65 -8.38 -9.03 -4.36
C PRO A 65 -7.34 -8.10 -5.01
N PRO A 66 -7.23 -8.08 -6.35
CA PRO A 66 -6.27 -7.22 -7.04
C PRO A 66 -6.56 -5.73 -6.74
N MET A 67 -5.50 -4.93 -6.63
CA MET A 67 -5.56 -3.48 -6.43
C MET A 67 -5.50 -2.70 -7.75
N ASP A 68 -5.98 -3.31 -8.83
CA ASP A 68 -6.20 -2.59 -10.07
C ASP A 68 -7.23 -1.48 -9.77
N ASP A 69 -7.07 -0.29 -10.38
CA ASP A 69 -7.90 0.92 -10.24
C ASP A 69 -7.37 2.06 -9.32
N LEU A 70 -6.36 1.83 -8.47
CA LEU A 70 -5.87 2.90 -7.57
C LEU A 70 -5.12 4.02 -8.29
N ALA A 71 -4.32 3.67 -9.29
CA ALA A 71 -3.56 4.65 -10.08
C ALA A 71 -4.49 5.53 -10.92
N GLU A 72 -5.56 4.96 -11.48
CA GLU A 72 -6.56 5.70 -12.23
C GLU A 72 -7.32 6.67 -11.31
N LEU A 73 -7.82 6.18 -10.17
CA LEU A 73 -8.48 7.02 -9.16
C LEU A 73 -7.58 8.16 -8.68
N TRP A 74 -6.29 7.87 -8.44
CA TRP A 74 -5.30 8.87 -8.07
C TRP A 74 -5.01 9.88 -9.19
N SER A 75 -5.03 9.48 -10.46
CA SER A 75 -4.70 10.36 -11.57
C SER A 75 -5.87 11.23 -12.04
N ARG A 76 -7.10 10.91 -11.60
CA ARG A 76 -8.31 11.58 -12.05
C ARG A 76 -8.28 13.07 -11.74
N ILE A 77 -8.34 13.91 -12.77
CA ILE A 77 -8.40 15.37 -12.65
C ILE A 77 -9.88 15.77 -12.57
N ILE A 78 -10.22 16.62 -11.62
CA ILE A 78 -11.56 17.17 -11.45
C ILE A 78 -11.46 18.70 -11.37
N ASP A 79 -12.52 19.38 -11.76
CA ASP A 79 -12.66 20.81 -11.52
C ASP A 79 -12.85 21.05 -10.00
N PRO A 80 -11.97 21.84 -9.35
CA PRO A 80 -12.12 22.13 -7.92
C PRO A 80 -13.37 22.94 -7.58
N ASP A 81 -13.93 23.68 -8.55
CA ASP A 81 -15.15 24.48 -8.35
C ASP A 81 -16.41 23.63 -8.54
N ASP A 82 -16.31 22.41 -9.10
CA ASP A 82 -17.40 21.45 -9.17
C ASP A 82 -17.50 20.66 -7.86
N GLU A 83 -18.30 21.18 -6.93
CA GLU A 83 -18.52 20.54 -5.64
C GLU A 83 -19.10 19.13 -5.74
N VAL A 84 -19.87 18.81 -6.80
CA VAL A 84 -20.43 17.47 -7.00
C VAL A 84 -19.31 16.50 -7.35
N ALA A 85 -18.45 16.88 -8.30
CA ALA A 85 -17.28 16.08 -8.69
C ALA A 85 -16.31 15.88 -7.52
N VAL A 86 -16.06 16.93 -6.72
CA VAL A 86 -15.23 16.86 -5.51
C VAL A 86 -15.80 15.87 -4.50
N ARG A 87 -17.10 15.96 -4.20
CA ARG A 87 -17.76 15.03 -3.25
C ARG A 87 -17.73 13.59 -3.75
N GLN A 88 -17.97 13.37 -5.04
CA GLN A 88 -17.93 12.03 -5.61
C GLN A 88 -16.52 11.43 -5.54
N LEU A 89 -15.50 12.19 -5.94
CA LEU A 89 -14.11 11.73 -5.86
C LEU A 89 -13.70 11.42 -4.42
N ALA A 90 -14.08 12.26 -3.46
CA ALA A 90 -13.80 12.03 -2.06
C ALA A 90 -14.49 10.75 -1.52
N ALA A 91 -15.71 10.44 -1.97
CA ALA A 91 -16.38 9.20 -1.62
C ALA A 91 -15.64 7.97 -2.17
N GLU A 92 -15.30 7.98 -3.46
CA GLU A 92 -14.57 6.88 -4.11
C GLU A 92 -13.19 6.66 -3.49
N MET A 93 -12.47 7.74 -3.13
CA MET A 93 -11.20 7.65 -2.42
C MET A 93 -11.34 7.12 -1.00
N THR A 94 -12.43 7.45 -0.31
CA THR A 94 -12.72 6.91 1.02
C THR A 94 -12.94 5.40 0.94
N ASP A 95 -13.70 4.93 -0.05
CA ASP A 95 -13.91 3.50 -0.29
C ASP A 95 -12.60 2.78 -0.64
N ALA A 96 -11.76 3.40 -1.48
CA ALA A 96 -10.44 2.88 -1.79
C ALA A 96 -9.53 2.78 -0.55
N GLU A 97 -9.54 3.79 0.33
CA GLU A 97 -8.80 3.75 1.60
C GLU A 97 -9.27 2.60 2.49
N HIS A 98 -10.59 2.41 2.61
CA HIS A 98 -11.16 1.33 3.42
C HIS A 98 -10.77 -0.06 2.88
N ARG A 99 -10.76 -0.24 1.56
CA ARG A 99 -10.29 -1.47 0.91
C ARG A 99 -8.81 -1.70 1.22
N LEU A 100 -7.96 -0.68 1.09
CA LEU A 100 -6.53 -0.75 1.43
C LEU A 100 -6.30 -1.10 2.91
N SER A 101 -7.06 -0.49 3.82
CA SER A 101 -6.99 -0.76 5.26
C SER A 101 -7.39 -2.20 5.60
N THR A 102 -8.46 -2.70 4.98
CA THR A 102 -8.92 -4.09 5.12
C THR A 102 -7.86 -5.06 4.61
N TYR A 103 -7.36 -4.81 3.40
CA TYR A 103 -6.33 -5.63 2.76
C TYR A 103 -5.06 -5.71 3.61
N ARG A 104 -4.58 -4.57 4.12
CA ARG A 104 -3.43 -4.52 5.02
C ARG A 104 -3.65 -5.35 6.28
N SER A 105 -4.86 -5.29 6.85
CA SER A 105 -5.20 -6.06 8.05
C SER A 105 -5.21 -7.57 7.80
N GLU A 106 -5.63 -8.00 6.60
CA GLU A 106 -5.54 -9.41 6.17
C GLU A 106 -4.08 -9.85 5.99
N LEU A 107 -3.23 -9.02 5.39
CA LEU A 107 -1.79 -9.31 5.25
C LEU A 107 -1.12 -9.50 6.61
N PHE A 108 -1.36 -8.60 7.56
CA PHE A 108 -0.81 -8.73 8.91
C PHE A 108 -1.29 -10.01 9.59
N ARG A 109 -2.58 -10.35 9.50
CA ARG A 109 -3.10 -11.62 10.04
C ARG A 109 -2.41 -12.84 9.45
N ARG A 110 -2.16 -12.86 8.13
CA ARG A 110 -1.44 -13.95 7.47
C ARG A 110 0.02 -14.03 7.94
N GLN A 111 0.68 -12.88 8.07
CA GLN A 111 2.06 -12.81 8.58
C GLN A 111 2.16 -13.32 10.03
N ASP A 112 1.21 -12.95 10.88
CA ASP A 112 1.15 -13.39 12.27
C ASP A 112 0.92 -14.90 12.36
N ALA A 113 0.01 -15.45 11.53
CA ALA A 113 -0.24 -16.89 11.47
C ALA A 113 1.01 -17.69 11.06
N VAL A 114 1.71 -17.26 10.00
CA VAL A 114 2.97 -17.90 9.56
C VAL A 114 4.05 -17.80 10.65
N THR A 115 4.11 -16.67 11.36
CA THR A 115 5.07 -16.47 12.45
C THR A 115 4.75 -17.37 13.64
N ALA A 116 3.47 -17.49 14.02
CA ALA A 116 3.02 -18.36 15.10
C ALA A 116 3.30 -19.83 14.80
N GLU A 117 3.05 -20.28 13.58
CA GLU A 117 3.38 -21.63 13.11
C GLU A 117 4.89 -21.90 13.19
N LEU A 118 5.73 -20.95 12.77
CA LEU A 118 7.18 -21.09 12.87
C LEU A 118 7.64 -21.19 14.34
N ILE A 119 7.08 -20.37 15.23
CA ILE A 119 7.36 -20.43 16.67
C ILE A 119 6.95 -21.80 17.24
N ALA A 120 5.78 -22.32 16.86
CA ALA A 120 5.32 -23.63 17.28
C ALA A 120 6.31 -24.74 16.86
N ARG A 121 6.73 -24.74 15.59
CA ARG A 121 7.74 -25.69 15.09
C ARG A 121 9.08 -25.61 15.81
N TYR A 122 9.54 -24.40 16.15
CA TYR A 122 10.77 -24.24 16.93
C TYR A 122 10.63 -24.69 18.38
N ARG A 123 9.44 -24.57 18.98
CA ARG A 123 9.18 -25.15 20.31
C ARG A 123 9.19 -26.67 20.27
N GLU A 124 8.62 -27.26 19.22
CA GLU A 124 8.60 -28.71 19.02
C GLU A 124 9.99 -29.28 18.70
N ASN A 125 10.78 -28.57 17.89
CA ASN A 125 12.15 -28.96 17.55
C ASN A 125 13.11 -27.77 17.60
N PRO A 126 13.74 -27.51 18.75
CA PRO A 126 14.63 -26.36 18.95
C PRO A 126 15.88 -26.35 18.06
N ILE A 127 16.34 -27.53 17.59
CA ILE A 127 17.52 -27.63 16.73
C ILE A 127 17.27 -27.01 15.35
N LEU A 128 16.01 -26.94 14.90
CA LEU A 128 15.66 -26.23 13.66
C LEU A 128 15.97 -24.72 13.70
N ALA A 129 16.07 -24.11 14.88
CA ALA A 129 16.47 -22.71 14.97
C ALA A 129 17.94 -22.49 14.56
N LEU A 130 18.78 -23.52 14.73
CA LEU A 130 20.21 -23.45 14.39
C LEU A 130 20.44 -23.45 12.87
N THR A 131 19.51 -23.99 12.07
CA THR A 131 19.61 -23.97 10.60
C THR A 131 19.26 -22.62 9.99
N ALA A 132 18.66 -21.71 10.77
CA ALA A 132 18.35 -20.34 10.36
C ALA A 132 19.51 -19.36 10.65
N LEU A 133 20.60 -19.83 11.28
CA LEU A 133 21.79 -19.01 11.52
C LEU A 133 22.53 -18.76 10.19
N PRO A 134 23.03 -17.54 9.95
CA PRO A 134 23.89 -17.28 8.80
C PRO A 134 25.10 -18.22 8.84
N THR A 135 25.31 -19.00 7.78
CA THR A 135 26.59 -19.69 7.59
C THR A 135 27.64 -18.63 7.31
N GLU A 136 28.70 -18.58 8.13
CA GLU A 136 29.84 -17.70 7.89
C GLU A 136 30.35 -17.90 6.46
N PRO A 137 30.57 -16.82 5.67
CA PRO A 137 31.21 -16.95 4.38
C PRO A 137 32.69 -17.32 4.59
N GLU A 138 33.17 -18.37 3.91
CA GLU A 138 34.60 -18.71 3.80
C GLU A 138 35.42 -17.62 3.10
#